data_AF-A0A673VZK9-F1
#
_entry.id   AF-A0A673VZK9-F1
#
_cell.length_a   1.000
_cell.length_b   1.000
_cell.length_c   1.000
_cell.angle_alpha   90.00
_cell.angle_beta   90.00
_cell.angle_gamma   90.00
#
_symmetry.space_group_name_H-M   'P 1'
#
loop_
_entity.id
_entity.type
_entity.pdbx_description
1 polymer ?
#
loop_
_entity_poly.entity_id
_entity_poly.type
_entity_poly.pdbx_seq_one_letter_code
_entity_poly.pdbx_strand_id
1 'polypeptide(L)'
;MINNMISVFQRYTGSSQDPYSDAVDATQKELQCCGIYDYRDWLATPWFNHSGQGSVPRSCCNSTYHTCNGTLELPGLLYPKVCEALLFVLHLIIWSALAVVLVEVGTTRGHWGV
;
A
#
# COMPACT_ATOMS: atom_id res chain seq x y z
N MET A 1 -8.64 -6.77 8.85
CA MET A 1 -9.06 -5.95 7.70
C MET A 1 -8.21 -6.18 6.44
N ILE A 2 -7.62 -7.38 6.25
CA ILE A 2 -6.80 -7.70 5.06
C ILE A 2 -7.69 -8.05 3.84
N ASN A 3 -8.94 -8.48 4.07
CA ASN A 3 -9.82 -8.99 3.03
C ASN A 3 -10.32 -7.93 2.02
N ASN A 4 -10.18 -6.63 2.31
CA ASN A 4 -10.76 -5.59 1.46
C ASN A 4 -9.80 -5.16 0.34
N MET A 5 -8.51 -4.94 0.62
CA MET A 5 -7.55 -4.49 -0.40
C MET A 5 -7.30 -5.57 -1.48
N ILE A 6 -7.26 -6.85 -1.09
CA ILE A 6 -7.20 -7.98 -2.05
C ILE A 6 -8.40 -7.92 -3.00
N SER A 7 -9.60 -7.64 -2.48
CA SER A 7 -10.81 -7.57 -3.30
C SER A 7 -10.79 -6.41 -4.32
N VAL A 8 -10.12 -5.31 -3.99
CA VAL A 8 -9.99 -4.15 -4.89
C VAL A 8 -9.05 -4.48 -6.06
N PHE A 9 -7.91 -5.12 -5.79
CA PHE A 9 -6.98 -5.56 -6.85
C PHE A 9 -7.61 -6.60 -7.78
N GLN A 10 -8.48 -7.48 -7.25
CA GLN A 10 -9.23 -8.45 -8.05
C GLN A 10 -10.27 -7.80 -8.98
N ARG A 11 -10.72 -6.58 -8.67
CA ARG A 11 -11.67 -5.81 -9.48
C ARG A 11 -11.00 -4.80 -10.40
N TYR A 12 -9.67 -4.70 -10.37
CA TYR A 12 -8.93 -3.80 -11.22
C TYR A 12 -9.19 -4.13 -12.70
N THR A 13 -9.48 -3.11 -13.49
CA THR A 13 -9.74 -3.23 -14.93
C THR A 13 -8.70 -2.49 -15.77
N GLY A 14 -7.91 -1.60 -15.15
CA GLY A 14 -6.98 -0.71 -15.84
C GLY A 14 -7.65 0.49 -16.51
N SER A 15 -8.96 0.66 -16.35
CA SER A 15 -9.70 1.82 -16.85
C SER A 15 -9.75 2.93 -15.82
N SER A 16 -9.36 4.15 -16.18
CA SER A 16 -9.50 5.33 -15.31
C SER A 16 -10.95 5.72 -15.05
N GLN A 17 -11.93 5.11 -15.73
CA GLN A 17 -13.36 5.31 -15.46
C GLN A 17 -13.89 4.33 -14.40
N ASP A 18 -13.13 3.28 -14.08
CA ASP A 18 -13.49 2.34 -13.02
C ASP A 18 -12.97 2.88 -11.67
N PRO A 19 -13.85 3.14 -10.70
CA PRO A 19 -13.45 3.77 -9.44
C PRO A 19 -12.50 2.89 -8.61
N TYR A 20 -12.54 1.57 -8.77
CA TYR A 20 -11.59 0.67 -8.10
C TYR A 20 -10.19 0.80 -8.71
N SER A 21 -10.10 0.87 -10.04
CA SER A 21 -8.85 1.06 -10.76
C SER A 21 -8.23 2.43 -10.48
N ASP A 22 -9.05 3.49 -10.47
CA ASP A 22 -8.60 4.84 -10.13
C ASP A 22 -8.08 4.92 -8.69
N ALA A 23 -8.79 4.31 -7.73
CA ALA A 23 -8.34 4.28 -6.34
C ALA A 23 -7.00 3.54 -6.17
N VAL A 24 -6.81 2.40 -6.86
CA VAL A 24 -5.53 1.66 -6.85
C VAL A 24 -4.41 2.51 -7.45
N ASP A 25 -4.64 3.09 -8.62
CA ASP A 25 -3.64 3.89 -9.32
C ASP A 25 -3.26 5.14 -8.55
N ALA A 26 -4.22 5.82 -7.93
CA ALA A 26 -3.99 6.98 -7.07
C ALA A 26 -3.17 6.58 -5.84
N THR A 27 -3.55 5.50 -5.15
CA THR A 27 -2.82 4.99 -3.98
C THR A 27 -1.37 4.67 -4.31
N GLN A 28 -1.14 3.95 -5.42
CA GLN A 28 0.21 3.57 -5.84
C GLN A 28 1.09 4.79 -6.18
N LYS A 29 0.52 5.82 -6.81
CA LYS A 29 1.23 7.07 -7.11
C LYS A 29 1.52 7.88 -5.86
N GLU A 30 0.55 8.06 -4.98
CA GLU A 30 0.65 8.90 -3.79
C GLU A 30 1.59 8.30 -2.75
N LEU A 31 1.48 6.98 -2.53
CA LEU A 31 2.33 6.27 -1.57
C LEU A 31 3.63 5.74 -2.19
N GLN A 32 3.83 5.93 -3.50
CA GLN A 32 5.02 5.47 -4.23
C GLN A 32 5.32 3.99 -3.95
N CYS A 33 4.31 3.15 -4.18
CA CYS A 33 4.30 1.73 -3.85
C CYS A 33 3.79 0.90 -5.05
N CYS A 34 4.05 -0.40 -5.04
CA CYS A 34 3.52 -1.32 -6.04
C CYS A 34 3.04 -2.61 -5.39
N GLY A 35 1.71 -2.74 -5.27
CA GLY A 35 1.07 -3.91 -4.69
C GLY A 35 0.88 -3.80 -3.18
N ILE A 36 0.21 -4.80 -2.62
CA ILE A 36 -0.06 -4.89 -1.18
C ILE A 36 1.23 -5.31 -0.46
N TYR A 37 1.89 -6.34 -0.98
CA TYR A 37 3.12 -6.93 -0.48
C TYR A 37 4.29 -6.74 -1.45
N ASP A 38 4.03 -6.82 -2.76
CA ASP A 38 4.97 -6.47 -3.81
C ASP A 38 4.27 -6.41 -5.18
N TYR A 39 5.04 -6.09 -6.22
CA TYR A 39 4.53 -6.06 -7.59
C TYR A 39 4.00 -7.43 -8.06
N ARG A 40 4.36 -8.54 -7.40
CA ARG A 40 3.96 -9.89 -7.77
C ARG A 40 2.50 -10.17 -7.42
N ASP A 41 1.90 -9.37 -6.54
CA ASP A 41 0.46 -9.45 -6.26
C ASP A 41 -0.39 -9.32 -7.53
N TRP A 42 0.10 -8.57 -8.52
CA TRP A 42 -0.56 -8.43 -9.82
C TRP A 42 -0.68 -9.75 -10.58
N LEU A 43 0.26 -10.69 -10.42
CA LEU A 43 0.31 -11.95 -11.16
C LEU A 43 -0.90 -12.84 -10.84
N ALA A 44 -1.50 -12.66 -9.67
CA ALA A 44 -2.69 -13.39 -9.24
C ALA A 44 -4.02 -12.67 -9.61
N THR A 45 -3.96 -11.53 -10.29
CA THR A 45 -5.16 -10.77 -10.66
C THR A 45 -5.75 -11.25 -11.99
N PRO A 46 -7.09 -11.20 -12.16
CA PRO A 46 -7.72 -11.47 -13.44
C PRO A 46 -7.25 -10.51 -14.52
N TRP A 47 -7.00 -9.24 -14.16
CA TRP A 47 -6.50 -8.24 -15.08
C TRP A 47 -5.17 -8.64 -15.72
N PHE A 48 -4.21 -9.11 -14.92
CA PHE A 48 -2.89 -9.51 -15.42
C PHE A 48 -2.97 -10.63 -16.47
N ASN A 49 -3.85 -11.60 -16.25
CA ASN A 49 -4.09 -12.67 -17.20
C ASN A 49 -4.65 -12.16 -18.53
N HIS A 50 -5.55 -11.18 -18.50
CA HIS A 50 -6.17 -10.61 -19.70
C HIS A 50 -5.32 -9.52 -20.39
N SER A 51 -4.44 -8.83 -19.66
CA SER A 51 -3.62 -7.73 -20.17
C SER A 51 -2.34 -8.19 -20.88
N GLY A 52 -2.11 -9.50 -20.97
CA GLY A 52 -0.97 -10.09 -21.68
C GLY A 52 0.18 -10.54 -20.80
N GLN A 53 0.00 -10.58 -19.47
CA GLN A 53 0.90 -11.24 -18.50
C GLN A 53 2.36 -10.75 -18.50
N GLY A 54 2.62 -9.54 -19.00
CA GLY A 54 3.98 -8.99 -19.11
C GLY A 54 4.21 -7.72 -18.29
N SER A 55 3.17 -7.15 -17.70
CA SER A 55 3.26 -5.83 -17.08
C SER A 55 2.34 -5.67 -15.88
N VAL A 56 2.71 -4.72 -15.03
CA VAL A 56 1.87 -4.15 -13.97
C VAL A 56 1.32 -2.79 -14.42
N PRO A 57 0.34 -2.22 -13.72
CA PRO A 57 -0.13 -0.87 -13.99
C PRO A 57 1.00 0.16 -13.98
N ARG A 58 0.89 1.19 -14.84
CA ARG A 58 1.91 2.25 -14.91
C ARG A 58 2.00 3.09 -13.64
N SER A 59 0.98 3.07 -12.80
CA SER A 59 0.98 3.64 -11.45
C SER A 59 2.05 3.03 -10.54
N CYS A 60 2.52 1.80 -10.81
CA CYS A 60 3.65 1.16 -10.11
C CYS A 60 5.03 1.73 -10.50
N CYS A 61 5.13 2.55 -11.55
CA CYS A 61 6.41 3.05 -12.03
C CYS A 61 7.00 4.08 -11.08
N ASN A 62 8.28 3.92 -10.76
CA ASN A 62 9.01 4.93 -10.04
C ASN A 62 9.17 6.20 -10.89
N SER A 63 8.67 7.32 -10.38
CA SER A 63 8.64 8.61 -11.07
C SER A 63 10.03 9.12 -11.48
N THR A 64 11.09 8.60 -10.86
CA THR A 64 12.49 8.90 -11.21
C THR A 64 12.88 8.35 -12.60
N TYR A 65 12.17 7.32 -13.09
CA TYR A 65 12.47 6.65 -14.34
C TYR A 65 11.42 6.93 -15.41
N HIS A 66 11.69 7.89 -16.30
CA HIS A 66 10.80 8.25 -17.41
C HIS A 66 10.56 7.13 -18.42
N THR A 67 11.45 6.15 -18.48
CA THR A 67 11.36 4.98 -19.38
C THR A 67 10.50 3.86 -18.81
N CYS A 68 10.03 3.98 -17.56
CA CYS A 68 9.21 2.94 -16.95
C CYS A 68 7.85 2.86 -17.65
N ASN A 69 7.54 1.67 -18.15
CA ASN A 69 6.27 1.34 -18.78
C ASN A 69 5.47 0.27 -18.02
N GLY A 70 5.97 -0.18 -16.86
CA GLY A 70 5.35 -1.23 -16.06
C GLY A 70 5.74 -2.66 -16.46
N THR A 71 6.69 -2.86 -17.39
CA THR A 71 7.15 -4.20 -17.78
C THR A 71 7.80 -4.96 -16.62
N LEU A 72 7.55 -6.27 -16.56
CA LEU A 72 8.20 -7.19 -15.62
C LEU A 72 9.61 -7.60 -16.06
N GLU A 73 10.04 -7.27 -17.28
CA GLU A 73 11.41 -7.51 -17.75
C GLU A 73 12.44 -6.65 -17.01
N LEU A 74 12.01 -5.48 -16.50
CA LEU A 74 12.86 -4.54 -15.79
C LEU A 74 12.21 -4.10 -14.47
N PRO A 75 12.05 -5.03 -13.51
CA PRO A 75 11.34 -4.76 -12.25
C PRO A 75 12.04 -3.71 -11.40
N GLY A 76 13.32 -3.43 -11.64
CA GLY A 76 14.08 -2.37 -10.96
C GLY A 76 13.57 -0.95 -11.22
N LEU A 77 12.72 -0.73 -12.21
CA LEU A 77 12.08 0.58 -12.45
C LEU A 77 10.77 0.77 -11.66
N LEU A 78 10.26 -0.27 -11.00
CA LEU A 78 9.03 -0.23 -10.23
C LEU A 78 9.30 0.25 -8.79
N TYR A 79 8.27 0.72 -8.11
CA TYR A 79 8.37 0.99 -6.69
C TYR A 79 8.56 -0.31 -5.89
N PRO A 80 9.59 -0.42 -5.02
CA PRO A 80 9.83 -1.60 -4.20
C PRO A 80 9.03 -1.60 -2.89
N LYS A 81 8.28 -0.52 -2.60
CA LYS A 81 7.53 -0.36 -1.34
C LYS A 81 6.14 -0.98 -1.43
N VAL A 82 5.66 -1.43 -0.28
CA VAL A 82 4.29 -1.92 -0.06
C VAL A 82 3.30 -0.78 0.12
N CYS A 83 2.07 -0.92 -0.42
CA CYS A 83 1.02 0.10 -0.29
C CYS A 83 0.33 0.11 1.09
N GLU A 84 0.73 -0.77 2.00
CA GLU A 84 0.25 -0.84 3.38
C GLU A 84 1.03 0.10 4.31
N ALA A 85 1.01 1.40 4.03
CA ALA A 85 1.58 2.41 4.93
C ALA A 85 0.68 2.68 6.16
N LEU A 86 -0.64 2.58 5.98
CA LEU A 86 -1.61 2.98 7.00
C LEU A 86 -1.60 2.06 8.22
N LEU A 87 -1.43 0.74 8.04
CA LEU A 87 -1.35 -0.19 9.17
C LEU A 87 -0.13 0.09 10.07
N PHE A 88 0.99 0.50 9.48
CA PHE A 88 2.19 0.85 10.25
C PHE A 88 1.97 2.13 11.06
N VAL A 89 1.40 3.17 10.42
CA VAL A 89 1.10 4.45 11.09
C VAL A 89 0.05 4.28 12.20
N LEU A 90 -1.02 3.51 11.95
CA LEU A 90 -2.03 3.21 12.98
C LEU A 90 -1.45 2.42 14.15
N HIS A 91 -0.58 1.44 13.88
CA HIS A 91 0.14 0.75 14.96
C HIS A 91 0.97 1.73 15.79
N LEU A 92 1.73 2.62 15.16
CA LEU A 92 2.55 3.62 15.87
C LEU A 92 1.70 4.55 16.73
N ILE A 93 0.52 4.98 16.24
CA ILE A 93 -0.42 5.82 17.00
C ILE A 93 -1.00 5.07 18.20
N ILE A 94 -1.37 3.81 18.03
CA ILE A 94 -1.92 2.98 19.12
C ILE A 94 -0.85 2.76 20.21
N TRP A 95 0.36 2.39 19.80
CA TRP A 95 1.47 2.16 20.74
C TRP A 95 1.89 3.43 21.47
N SER A 96 1.93 4.58 20.78
CA SER A 96 2.24 5.86 21.42
C SER A 96 1.16 6.29 22.41
N ALA A 97 -0.12 6.15 22.07
CA ALA A 97 -1.22 6.45 22.96
C ALA A 97 -1.19 5.58 24.24
N LEU A 98 -0.91 4.28 24.11
CA LEU A 98 -0.75 3.38 25.25
C LEU A 98 0.42 3.79 26.16
N ALA A 99 1.56 4.17 25.59
CA ALA A 99 2.72 4.63 26.35
C ALA A 99 2.41 5.91 27.14
N VAL A 100 1.71 6.87 26.53
CA VAL A 100 1.28 8.12 27.19
C VAL A 100 0.37 7.81 28.38
N VAL A 101 -0.63 6.94 28.21
CA VAL A 101 -1.56 6.56 29.31
C VAL A 101 -0.81 5.92 30.48
N LEU A 102 0.19 5.06 30.21
CA LEU A 102 1.00 4.43 31.26
C LEU A 102 1.82 5.45 32.06
N VAL A 103 2.40 6.46 31.38
CA VAL A 103 3.16 7.54 32.04
C VAL A 103 2.24 8.39 32.91
N GLU A 104 1.08 8.79 32.40
CA GLU A 104 0.11 9.60 33.16
C GLU A 104 -0.46 8.85 34.37
N VAL A 105 -0.80 7.56 34.22
CA VAL A 105 -1.28 6.72 35.34
C VAL A 105 -0.15 6.49 36.36
N GLY A 106 1.09 6.28 35.92
CA GLY A 106 2.24 6.16 36.81
C GLY A 106 2.51 7.45 37.59
N THR A 107 2.39 8.60 36.92
CA THR A 107 2.61 9.93 37.51
C THR A 107 1.48 10.32 38.47
N THR A 108 0.21 10.07 38.10
CA THR A 108 -0.95 10.32 38.98
C THR A 108 -0.97 9.38 40.19
N ARG A 109 -0.57 8.11 40.01
CA ARG A 109 -0.46 7.13 41.11
C ARG A 109 0.75 7.38 42.00
N GLY A 110 1.81 8.02 41.49
CA GLY A 110 2.94 8.54 42.28
C GLY A 110 2.63 9.87 42.98
N HIS A 111 1.72 10.68 42.45
CA HIS A 111 1.30 11.96 43.03
C HIS A 111 0.31 11.82 44.19
N TRP A 112 -0.45 10.72 44.24
CA TRP A 112 -1.37 10.37 45.34
C TRP A 112 -0.92 9.13 46.13
N GLY A 113 0.36 8.75 45.98
CA GLY A 113 0.94 7.52 46.51
C GLY A 113 2.10 7.75 47.49
N VAL A 114 2.04 8.80 48.31
CA VAL A 114 2.62 8.93 49.67
C VAL A 114 1.72 9.88 50.44
#